data_AF-A0AAE4NK02-F1
#
_entry.id   AF-A0AAE4NK02-F1
#
_cell.length_a   1.000
_cell.length_b   1.000
_cell.length_c   1.000
_cell.angle_alpha   90.00
_cell.angle_beta   90.00
_cell.angle_gamma   90.00
#
_symmetry.space_group_name_H-M   'P 1'
#
loop_
_entity.id
_entity.type
_entity.pdbx_description
1 polymer ?
#
loop_
_entity_poly.entity_id
_entity_poly.type
_entity_poly.pdbx_seq_one_letter_code
_entity_poly.pdbx_strand_id
1 'polypeptide(L)'
;MLTHSQVQAAVSAQLDGEHSELSKDVIDAHLESCAECRAFRDKAAALSRSLNFVEPADSGMAPPTDLSEVILAGVEPEWRRTSSARQANLTVARIAMVLMGVIFAIWAVVLIVHASGLVPLGVGGTVLDPTADPERASLLMEGAAMRFGMACGLLFSAWRPAAVTGLLPVSATMFAFLFGFGMRDMALGTMTIEQVYFLIATALATISLGWAWAAEKGYLVRAWWKSLNAQPQ
;
A
#
# COMPACT_ATOMS: atom_id res chain seq x y z
N MET A 1 -22.71 27.91 31.02
CA MET A 1 -22.32 28.95 30.04
C MET A 1 -20.87 29.28 30.31
N LEU A 2 -19.98 29.06 29.34
CA LEU A 2 -18.56 29.42 29.49
C LEU A 2 -18.45 30.94 29.51
N THR A 3 -17.77 31.50 30.51
CA THR A 3 -17.48 32.93 30.55
C THR A 3 -16.20 33.22 29.77
N HIS A 4 -16.09 34.42 29.21
CA HIS A 4 -14.87 34.83 28.49
C HIS A 4 -13.65 34.78 29.40
N SER A 5 -13.80 35.05 30.71
CA SER A 5 -12.72 34.95 31.69
C SER A 5 -12.16 33.53 31.85
N GLN A 6 -13.03 32.51 31.83
CA GLN A 6 -12.60 31.11 31.92
C GLN A 6 -11.82 30.68 30.66
N VAL A 7 -12.27 31.12 29.49
CA VAL A 7 -11.57 30.82 28.23
C VAL A 7 -10.24 31.56 28.16
N GLN A 8 -10.19 32.83 28.56
CA GLN A 8 -8.94 33.60 28.60
C GLN A 8 -7.91 32.99 29.58
N ALA A 9 -8.35 32.55 30.76
CA ALA A 9 -7.48 31.85 31.72
C ALA A 9 -6.93 30.53 31.14
N ALA A 10 -7.78 29.74 30.49
CA ALA A 10 -7.36 28.50 29.85
C ALA A 10 -6.39 28.73 28.67
N VAL A 11 -6.60 29.79 27.89
CA VAL A 11 -5.68 30.21 26.81
C VAL A 11 -4.33 30.65 27.38
N SER A 12 -4.31 31.38 28.51
CA SER A 12 -3.06 31.77 29.19
C SER A 12 -2.31 30.53 29.67
N ALA A 13 -2.97 29.63 30.40
CA ALA A 13 -2.37 28.39 30.88
C ALA A 13 -1.76 27.57 29.74
N GLN A 14 -2.44 27.51 28.58
CA GLN A 14 -1.93 26.82 27.40
C GLN A 14 -0.68 27.50 26.80
N LEU A 15 -0.60 28.83 26.79
CA LEU A 15 0.58 29.56 26.32
C LEU A 15 1.78 29.37 27.25
N ASP A 16 1.53 29.23 28.55
CA ASP A 16 2.57 29.01 29.57
C ASP A 16 2.95 27.53 29.74
N GLY A 17 2.26 26.61 29.05
CA GLY A 17 2.50 25.17 29.11
C GLY A 17 1.94 24.48 30.36
N GLU A 18 1.07 25.17 31.10
CA GLU A 18 0.41 24.67 32.30
C GLU A 18 -0.86 23.87 31.97
N HIS A 19 -1.39 23.14 32.96
CA HIS A 19 -2.62 22.38 32.79
C HIS A 19 -3.83 23.31 32.77
N SER A 20 -4.60 23.29 31.69
CA SER A 20 -5.85 24.06 31.58
C SER A 20 -7.04 23.26 32.13
N GLU A 21 -7.93 23.93 32.85
CA GLU A 21 -9.19 23.32 33.34
C GLU A 21 -10.17 22.98 32.20
N LEU A 22 -10.04 23.66 31.06
CA LEU A 22 -10.82 23.41 29.86
C LEU A 22 -10.02 22.54 28.88
N SER A 23 -10.72 21.62 28.19
CA SER A 23 -10.10 20.83 27.12
C SER A 23 -9.78 21.69 25.91
N LYS A 24 -8.76 21.27 25.15
CA LYS A 24 -8.28 21.96 23.95
C LYS A 24 -9.37 22.17 22.92
N ASP A 25 -10.18 21.14 22.67
CA ASP A 25 -11.26 21.18 21.69
C ASP A 25 -12.34 22.21 22.04
N VAL A 26 -12.62 22.40 23.33
CA VAL A 26 -13.59 23.40 23.83
C VAL A 26 -13.06 24.82 23.65
N ILE A 27 -11.76 25.01 23.90
CA ILE A 27 -11.08 26.30 23.70
C ILE A 27 -11.08 26.65 22.20
N ASP A 28 -10.71 25.70 21.34
CA ASP A 28 -10.65 25.91 19.89
C ASP A 28 -12.03 26.25 19.29
N ALA A 29 -13.08 25.51 19.68
CA ALA A 29 -14.45 25.79 19.25
C ALA A 29 -14.94 27.18 19.70
N HIS A 30 -14.57 27.63 20.90
CA HIS A 30 -14.89 28.97 21.36
C HIS A 30 -14.09 30.05 20.62
N LEU A 31 -12.82 29.79 20.34
CA LEU A 31 -11.97 30.70 19.56
C LEU A 31 -12.45 30.84 18.12
N GLU A 32 -13.09 29.84 17.52
CA GLU A 32 -13.70 29.95 16.19
C GLU A 32 -14.88 30.94 16.16
N SER A 33 -15.65 30.98 17.24
CA SER A 33 -16.89 31.76 17.32
C SER A 33 -16.74 33.13 18.01
N CYS A 34 -15.74 33.34 18.86
CA CYS A 34 -15.56 34.57 19.64
C CYS A 34 -14.36 35.41 19.15
N ALA A 35 -14.62 36.64 18.68
CA ALA A 35 -13.57 37.56 18.21
C ALA A 35 -12.72 38.13 19.37
N GLU A 36 -13.32 38.33 20.55
CA GLU A 36 -12.65 38.89 21.72
C GLU A 36 -11.57 37.93 22.26
N CYS A 37 -11.90 36.64 22.41
CA CYS A 37 -10.95 35.65 22.89
C CYS A 37 -9.80 35.40 21.90
N ARG A 38 -10.05 35.51 20.58
CA ARG A 38 -8.98 35.52 19.56
C ARG A 38 -8.04 36.71 19.74
N ALA A 39 -8.58 37.91 19.89
CA ALA A 39 -7.78 39.12 20.10
C ALA A 39 -6.95 39.05 21.40
N PHE A 40 -7.50 38.47 22.47
CA PHE A 40 -6.76 38.20 23.69
C PHE A 40 -5.59 37.23 23.44
N ARG A 41 -5.83 36.09 22.79
CA ARG A 41 -4.81 35.10 22.45
C ARG A 41 -3.67 35.72 21.64
N ASP A 42 -4.01 36.52 20.63
CA ASP A 42 -3.02 37.12 19.74
C ASP A 42 -2.16 38.16 20.46
N LYS A 43 -2.77 38.95 21.37
CA LYS A 43 -2.05 39.89 22.25
C LYS A 43 -1.14 39.16 23.24
N ALA A 44 -1.64 38.12 23.89
CA ALA A 44 -0.86 37.32 24.84
C ALA A 44 0.34 36.66 24.14
N ALA A 45 0.12 36.08 22.95
CA ALA A 45 1.19 35.50 22.14
C ALA A 45 2.20 36.55 21.65
N ALA A 46 1.76 37.76 21.30
CA ALA A 46 2.66 38.85 20.94
C ALA A 46 3.52 39.32 22.12
N LEU A 47 2.94 39.41 23.31
CA LEU A 47 3.65 39.75 24.54
C LEU A 47 4.70 38.68 24.89
N SER A 48 4.31 37.41 24.91
CA SER A 48 5.23 36.28 25.16
C SER A 48 6.41 36.29 24.18
N ARG A 49 6.16 36.52 22.87
CA ARG A 49 7.23 36.70 21.88
C ARG A 49 8.15 37.88 22.23
N SER A 50 7.61 39.04 22.60
CA SER A 50 8.43 40.21 22.95
C SER A 50 9.29 40.00 24.19
N LEU A 51 8.81 39.21 25.16
CA LEU A 51 9.57 38.88 26.37
C LEU A 51 10.69 37.88 26.09
N ASN A 52 10.46 36.91 25.19
CA ASN A 52 11.48 35.96 24.77
C ASN A 52 12.68 36.61 24.03
N PHE A 53 12.53 37.82 23.49
CA PHE A 53 13.65 38.56 22.87
C PHE A 53 14.48 39.38 23.86
N VAL A 54 14.08 39.47 25.13
CA VAL A 54 14.81 40.23 26.17
C VAL A 54 15.88 39.38 26.87
N GLU A 55 16.08 38.12 26.45
CA GLU A 55 17.24 37.33 26.86
C GLU A 55 18.52 38.11 26.48
N PRO A 56 19.35 38.56 27.44
CA PRO A 56 20.50 39.41 27.15
C PRO A 56 21.44 38.66 26.22
N ALA A 57 21.89 39.28 25.13
CA ALA A 57 22.88 38.71 24.22
C ALA A 57 24.18 38.26 24.92
N ASP A 58 24.44 38.77 26.14
CA ASP A 58 25.58 38.44 27.00
C ASP A 58 25.34 37.30 28.02
N SER A 59 24.14 36.70 28.08
CA SER A 59 23.85 35.65 29.08
C SER A 59 24.41 34.27 28.74
N GLY A 60 24.98 34.08 27.54
CA GLY A 60 25.55 32.79 27.09
C GLY A 60 24.52 31.66 26.95
N MET A 61 23.22 31.96 27.12
CA MET A 61 22.09 31.03 27.05
C MET A 61 21.26 31.18 25.77
N ALA A 62 21.78 31.85 24.73
CA ALA A 62 21.16 31.80 23.41
C ALA A 62 21.40 30.41 22.80
N PRO A 63 20.34 29.61 22.52
CA PRO A 63 20.53 28.35 21.80
C PRO A 63 21.17 28.66 20.45
N PRO A 64 22.16 27.86 20.00
CA PRO A 64 22.79 28.04 18.70
C PRO A 64 21.73 28.13 17.60
N THR A 65 21.87 29.10 16.69
CA THR A 65 20.87 29.44 15.67
C THR A 65 20.56 28.32 14.68
N ASP A 66 21.31 27.22 14.70
CA ASP A 66 21.16 26.10 13.78
C ASP A 66 21.23 24.74 14.48
N LEU A 67 20.22 24.46 15.30
CA LEU A 67 19.98 23.11 15.87
C LEU A 67 19.08 22.27 14.96
N SER A 68 18.62 22.82 13.84
CA SER A 68 17.72 22.14 12.91
C SER A 68 18.35 20.86 12.37
N GLU A 69 19.61 20.90 11.95
CA GLU A 69 20.33 19.70 11.50
C GLU A 69 20.52 18.66 12.60
N VAL A 70 20.80 19.07 13.84
CA VAL A 70 21.03 18.15 14.97
C VAL A 70 19.73 17.49 15.43
N ILE A 71 18.63 18.26 15.49
CA ILE A 71 17.30 17.76 15.82
C ILE A 71 16.81 16.84 14.70
N LEU A 72 16.96 17.23 13.43
CA LEU A 72 16.66 16.37 12.29
C LEU A 72 17.50 15.09 12.34
N ALA A 73 18.81 15.17 12.60
CA ALA A 73 19.69 14.01 12.71
C ALA A 73 19.32 13.08 13.89
N GLY A 74 18.72 13.61 14.96
CA GLY A 74 18.21 12.83 16.10
C GLY A 74 16.91 12.09 15.80
N VAL A 75 16.02 12.67 14.98
CA VAL A 75 14.70 12.10 14.63
C VAL A 75 14.76 11.21 13.37
N GLU A 76 15.65 11.53 12.43
CA GLU A 76 15.87 10.79 11.19
C GLU A 76 16.16 9.29 11.37
N PRO A 77 16.95 8.78 12.34
CA PRO A 77 17.27 7.36 12.42
C PRO A 77 16.06 6.47 12.70
N GLU A 78 15.07 6.93 13.49
CA GLU A 78 13.84 6.16 13.76
C GLU A 78 12.88 6.22 12.57
N TRP A 79 12.75 7.39 11.96
CA TRP A 79 11.91 7.59 10.77
C TRP A 79 12.48 6.86 9.53
N ARG A 80 13.81 6.86 9.38
CA ARG A 80 14.53 6.19 8.29
C ARG A 80 14.57 4.69 8.46
N ARG A 81 14.62 4.13 9.68
CA ARG A 81 14.49 2.66 9.88
C ARG A 81 13.10 2.15 9.51
N THR A 82 12.05 2.86 9.91
CA THR A 82 10.66 2.49 9.58
C THR A 82 10.34 2.75 8.09
N SER A 83 10.87 3.84 7.52
CA SER A 83 10.73 4.18 6.09
C SER A 83 11.56 3.26 5.17
N SER A 84 12.81 2.93 5.54
CA SER A 84 13.69 2.08 4.73
C SER A 84 13.23 0.62 4.67
N ALA A 85 12.76 0.05 5.79
CA ALA A 85 12.17 -1.29 5.79
C ALA A 85 10.92 -1.36 4.89
N ARG A 86 10.14 -0.27 4.82
CA ARG A 86 8.96 -0.16 3.95
C ARG A 86 9.36 -0.05 2.48
N GLN A 87 10.33 0.82 2.17
CA GLN A 87 10.87 0.99 0.82
C GLN A 87 11.50 -0.32 0.31
N ALA A 88 12.25 -1.02 1.17
CA ALA A 88 12.84 -2.33 0.85
C ALA A 88 11.76 -3.39 0.60
N ASN A 89 10.74 -3.50 1.46
CA ASN A 89 9.65 -4.45 1.25
C ASN A 89 8.85 -4.19 -0.03
N LEU A 90 8.59 -2.92 -0.37
CA LEU A 90 7.93 -2.57 -1.63
C LEU A 90 8.80 -2.92 -2.84
N THR A 91 10.12 -2.73 -2.73
CA THR A 91 11.06 -3.09 -3.79
C THR A 91 11.10 -4.60 -4.01
N VAL A 92 11.18 -5.39 -2.93
CA VAL A 92 11.11 -6.86 -3.00
C VAL A 92 9.78 -7.32 -3.60
N ALA A 93 8.66 -6.73 -3.19
CA ALA A 93 7.34 -7.06 -3.76
C ALA A 93 7.26 -6.75 -5.26
N ARG A 94 7.84 -5.63 -5.71
CA ARG A 94 7.94 -5.29 -7.13
C ARG A 94 8.79 -6.29 -7.91
N ILE A 95 9.96 -6.66 -7.38
CA ILE A 95 10.81 -7.67 -8.00
C ILE A 95 10.07 -8.99 -8.14
N ALA A 96 9.37 -9.43 -7.08
CA ALA A 96 8.57 -10.65 -7.12
C ALA A 96 7.46 -10.59 -8.19
N MET A 97 6.73 -9.48 -8.30
CA MET A 97 5.70 -9.29 -9.34
C MET A 97 6.31 -9.30 -10.76
N VAL A 98 7.46 -8.66 -10.97
CA VAL A 98 8.16 -8.67 -12.26
C VAL A 98 8.61 -10.07 -12.62
N LEU A 99 9.24 -10.79 -11.69
CA LEU A 99 9.69 -12.17 -11.90
C LEU A 99 8.52 -13.09 -12.25
N MET A 100 7.41 -13.02 -11.50
CA MET A 100 6.21 -13.81 -11.82
C MET A 100 5.63 -13.40 -13.16
N GLY A 101 5.54 -12.09 -13.47
CA GLY A 101 5.06 -11.60 -14.75
C GLY A 101 5.87 -12.14 -15.94
N VAL A 102 7.20 -12.17 -15.81
CA VAL A 102 8.10 -12.75 -16.83
C VAL A 102 7.89 -14.25 -16.97
N ILE A 103 7.75 -14.99 -15.86
CA ILE A 103 7.47 -16.43 -15.89
C ILE A 103 6.15 -16.72 -16.61
N PHE A 104 5.08 -15.99 -16.31
CA PHE A 104 3.80 -16.14 -17.00
C PHE A 104 3.89 -15.79 -18.48
N ALA A 105 4.64 -14.75 -18.86
CA ALA A 105 4.85 -14.36 -20.25
C ALA A 105 5.60 -15.45 -21.04
N ILE A 106 6.71 -15.96 -20.50
CA ILE A 106 7.48 -17.05 -21.12
C ILE A 106 6.59 -18.28 -21.29
N TRP A 107 5.82 -18.63 -20.26
CA TRP A 107 4.96 -19.80 -20.32
C TRP A 107 3.83 -19.63 -21.36
N ALA A 108 3.25 -18.44 -21.46
CA ALA A 108 2.27 -18.15 -22.48
C ALA A 108 2.85 -18.30 -23.90
N VAL A 109 4.08 -17.83 -24.13
CA VAL A 109 4.79 -18.02 -25.41
C VAL A 109 5.03 -19.50 -25.70
N VAL A 110 5.44 -20.29 -24.71
CA VAL A 110 5.61 -21.75 -24.86
C VAL A 110 4.29 -22.42 -25.26
N LEU A 111 3.16 -22.04 -24.65
CA LEU A 111 1.85 -22.55 -25.05
C LEU A 111 1.48 -22.19 -26.50
N ILE A 112 1.77 -20.95 -26.95
CA ILE A 112 1.52 -20.54 -28.34
C ILE A 112 2.35 -21.37 -29.31
N VAL A 113 3.63 -21.63 -28.99
CA VAL A 113 4.49 -22.47 -29.82
C VAL A 113 3.94 -23.90 -29.88
N HIS A 114 3.54 -24.48 -28.74
CA HIS A 114 2.92 -25.81 -28.71
C HIS A 114 1.60 -25.85 -29.50
N ALA A 115 0.76 -24.82 -29.39
CA ALA A 115 -0.49 -24.70 -30.15
C ALA A 115 -0.24 -24.57 -31.66
N SER A 116 0.79 -23.81 -32.07
CA SER A 116 1.12 -23.61 -33.48
C SER A 116 1.59 -24.89 -34.18
N GLY A 117 2.22 -25.82 -33.45
CA GLY A 117 2.60 -27.13 -33.98
C GLY A 117 1.43 -28.07 -34.24
N LEU A 118 0.25 -27.78 -33.69
CA LEU A 118 -0.97 -28.59 -33.83
C LEU A 118 -1.88 -28.09 -34.98
N VAL A 119 -1.49 -27.01 -35.67
CA VAL A 119 -2.26 -26.33 -36.72
C VAL A 119 -1.48 -26.35 -38.04
N PRO A 120 -1.52 -27.44 -38.82
CA PRO A 120 -1.00 -27.47 -40.19
C PRO A 120 -2.09 -26.92 -41.12
N LEU A 121 -2.13 -25.59 -41.26
CA LEU A 121 -3.00 -24.93 -42.24
C LEU A 121 -2.35 -24.97 -43.62
N GLY A 122 -3.03 -25.61 -44.57
CA GLY A 122 -2.73 -25.44 -45.99
C GLY A 122 -3.21 -24.09 -46.51
N VAL A 123 -2.57 -23.62 -47.60
CA VAL A 123 -3.07 -22.47 -48.39
C VAL A 123 -4.48 -22.81 -48.87
N GLY A 124 -5.50 -22.23 -48.22
CA GLY A 124 -6.91 -22.53 -48.50
C GLY A 124 -7.77 -22.95 -47.29
N GLY A 125 -7.20 -23.01 -46.07
CA GLY A 125 -7.98 -23.29 -44.86
C GLY A 125 -8.34 -24.77 -44.65
N THR A 126 -7.77 -25.66 -45.45
CA THR A 126 -7.90 -27.10 -45.27
C THR A 126 -6.82 -27.62 -44.32
N VAL A 127 -7.24 -28.43 -43.35
CA VAL A 127 -6.34 -29.14 -42.44
C VAL A 127 -5.64 -30.24 -43.24
N LEU A 128 -4.32 -30.13 -43.41
CA LEU A 128 -3.56 -31.02 -44.30
C LEU A 128 -3.07 -32.31 -43.61
N ASP A 129 -3.15 -32.40 -42.28
CA ASP A 129 -2.59 -33.50 -41.49
C ASP A 129 -3.69 -34.22 -40.67
N PRO A 130 -3.87 -35.55 -40.80
CA PRO A 130 -4.77 -36.35 -39.97
C PRO A 130 -4.48 -36.31 -38.46
N THR A 131 -3.29 -35.85 -38.06
CA THR A 131 -2.89 -35.72 -36.65
C THR A 131 -3.17 -34.33 -36.06
N ALA A 132 -3.65 -33.39 -36.87
CA ALA A 132 -4.02 -32.05 -36.43
C ALA A 132 -5.29 -32.07 -35.57
N ASP A 133 -5.20 -31.50 -34.37
CA ASP A 133 -6.31 -31.37 -33.45
C ASP A 133 -6.63 -29.88 -33.22
N PRO A 134 -7.55 -29.31 -34.03
CA PRO A 134 -7.84 -27.88 -33.98
C PRO A 134 -8.52 -27.46 -32.67
N GLU A 135 -9.24 -28.35 -31.99
CA GLU A 135 -9.90 -28.07 -30.71
C GLU A 135 -8.87 -27.97 -29.58
N ARG A 136 -7.87 -28.86 -29.55
CA ARG A 136 -6.76 -28.70 -28.60
C ARG A 136 -5.95 -27.43 -28.86
N ALA A 137 -5.75 -27.07 -30.11
CA ALA A 137 -5.04 -25.83 -30.45
C ALA A 137 -5.77 -24.57 -29.97
N SER A 138 -7.10 -24.51 -30.10
CA SER A 138 -7.88 -23.37 -29.59
C SER A 138 -7.84 -23.29 -28.06
N LEU A 139 -7.99 -24.41 -27.34
CA LEU A 139 -7.90 -24.46 -25.88
C LEU A 139 -6.53 -24.02 -25.35
N LEU A 140 -5.44 -24.42 -26.04
CA LEU A 140 -4.09 -23.94 -25.71
C LEU A 140 -3.93 -22.44 -25.98
N MET A 141 -4.55 -21.92 -27.04
CA MET A 141 -4.53 -20.49 -27.33
C MET A 141 -5.28 -19.66 -26.27
N GLU A 142 -6.45 -20.14 -25.83
CA GLU A 142 -7.20 -19.53 -24.72
C GLU A 142 -6.40 -19.57 -23.41
N GLY A 143 -5.76 -20.71 -23.12
CA GLY A 143 -4.87 -20.86 -21.98
C GLY A 143 -3.65 -19.93 -22.04
N ALA A 144 -3.10 -19.69 -23.24
CA ALA A 144 -2.02 -18.72 -23.43
C ALA A 144 -2.50 -17.29 -23.19
N ALA A 145 -3.70 -16.93 -23.68
CA ALA A 145 -4.28 -15.61 -23.48
C ALA A 145 -4.48 -15.29 -21.99
N MET A 146 -4.99 -16.24 -21.20
CA MET A 146 -5.14 -16.07 -19.74
C MET A 146 -3.79 -15.83 -19.05
N ARG A 147 -2.75 -16.59 -19.43
CA ARG A 147 -1.38 -16.44 -18.89
C ARG A 147 -0.76 -15.10 -19.28
N PHE A 148 -0.95 -14.66 -20.52
CA PHE A 148 -0.52 -13.33 -20.98
C PHE A 148 -1.24 -12.22 -20.23
N GLY A 149 -2.55 -12.36 -20.00
CA GLY A 149 -3.34 -11.42 -19.21
C GLY A 149 -2.78 -11.27 -17.79
N MET A 150 -2.45 -12.38 -17.13
CA MET A 150 -1.79 -12.37 -15.82
C MET A 150 -0.40 -11.73 -15.86
N ALA A 151 0.40 -12.04 -16.87
CA ALA A 151 1.72 -11.42 -17.06
C ALA A 151 1.62 -9.89 -17.18
N CYS A 152 0.75 -9.40 -18.07
CA CYS A 152 0.50 -7.98 -18.26
C CYS A 152 -0.03 -7.32 -16.98
N GLY A 153 -0.96 -7.95 -16.27
CA GLY A 153 -1.49 -7.44 -15.00
C GLY A 153 -0.41 -7.29 -13.92
N LEU A 154 0.46 -8.30 -13.76
CA LEU A 154 1.55 -8.29 -12.79
C LEU A 154 2.61 -7.23 -13.13
N LEU A 155 3.01 -7.14 -14.40
CA LEU A 155 3.96 -6.12 -14.86
C LEU A 155 3.40 -4.71 -14.72
N PHE A 156 2.12 -4.51 -15.04
CA PHE A 156 1.45 -3.22 -14.84
C PHE A 156 1.36 -2.85 -13.36
N SER A 157 1.04 -3.82 -12.50
CA SER A 157 0.99 -3.62 -11.04
C SER A 157 2.37 -3.34 -10.45
N ALA A 158 3.44 -3.90 -11.03
CA ALA A 158 4.81 -3.57 -10.65
C ALA A 158 5.19 -2.12 -11.01
N TRP A 159 4.74 -1.62 -12.17
CA TRP A 159 4.95 -0.23 -12.58
C TRP A 159 4.10 0.75 -11.77
N ARG A 160 2.82 0.40 -11.52
CA ARG A 160 1.86 1.23 -10.79
C ARG A 160 1.24 0.44 -9.62
N PRO A 161 1.82 0.50 -8.40
CA PRO A 161 1.36 -0.25 -7.23
C PRO A 161 -0.11 -0.05 -6.88
N ALA A 162 -0.67 1.14 -7.15
CA ALA A 162 -2.09 1.41 -6.96
C ALA A 162 -3.01 0.44 -7.72
N ALA A 163 -2.54 -0.24 -8.77
CA ALA A 163 -3.31 -1.25 -9.50
C ALA A 163 -3.42 -2.60 -8.76
N VAL A 164 -2.57 -2.86 -7.76
CA VAL A 164 -2.56 -4.11 -6.98
C VAL A 164 -3.93 -4.39 -6.34
N THR A 165 -4.62 -3.36 -5.86
CA THR A 165 -5.95 -3.50 -5.25
C THR A 165 -7.02 -3.99 -6.24
N GLY A 166 -6.85 -3.69 -7.53
CA GLY A 166 -7.79 -4.14 -8.57
C GLY A 166 -7.48 -5.55 -9.08
N LEU A 167 -6.20 -5.92 -9.16
CA LEU A 167 -5.77 -7.22 -9.69
C LEU A 167 -5.89 -8.35 -8.66
N LEU A 168 -5.72 -8.05 -7.36
CA LEU A 168 -5.72 -9.05 -6.29
C LEU A 168 -7.02 -9.88 -6.23
N PRO A 169 -8.24 -9.31 -6.31
CA PRO A 169 -9.48 -10.10 -6.36
C PRO A 169 -9.56 -11.02 -7.59
N VAL A 170 -9.06 -10.57 -8.73
CA VAL A 170 -9.05 -11.36 -9.97
C VAL A 170 -8.11 -12.56 -9.83
N SER A 171 -6.88 -12.34 -9.37
CA SER A 171 -5.92 -13.42 -9.19
C SER A 171 -6.36 -14.40 -8.10
N ALA A 172 -6.94 -13.89 -7.01
CA ALA A 172 -7.41 -14.71 -5.90
C ALA A 172 -8.60 -15.61 -6.29
N THR A 173 -9.58 -15.08 -7.03
CA THR A 173 -10.70 -15.89 -7.52
C THR A 173 -10.22 -16.93 -8.53
N MET A 174 -9.33 -16.54 -9.46
CA MET A 174 -8.71 -17.49 -10.40
C MET A 174 -8.00 -18.62 -9.66
N PHE A 175 -7.17 -18.31 -8.66
CA PHE A 175 -6.52 -19.32 -7.82
C PHE A 175 -7.53 -20.22 -7.09
N ALA A 176 -8.59 -19.66 -6.50
CA ALA A 176 -9.59 -20.43 -5.77
C ALA A 176 -10.33 -21.44 -6.69
N PHE A 177 -10.72 -21.03 -7.90
CA PHE A 177 -11.33 -21.94 -8.87
C PHE A 177 -10.36 -23.01 -9.35
N LEU A 178 -9.12 -22.63 -9.69
CA LEU A 178 -8.08 -23.59 -10.11
C LEU A 178 -7.78 -24.60 -9.00
N PHE A 179 -7.76 -24.17 -7.74
CA PHE A 179 -7.60 -25.06 -6.61
C PHE A 179 -8.77 -26.04 -6.50
N GLY A 180 -10.01 -25.56 -6.65
CA GLY A 180 -11.20 -26.41 -6.67
C GLY A 180 -11.18 -27.45 -7.80
N PHE A 181 -10.81 -27.05 -9.02
CA PHE A 181 -10.66 -27.98 -10.14
C PHE A 181 -9.50 -28.97 -9.93
N GLY A 182 -8.38 -28.51 -9.36
CA GLY A 182 -7.26 -29.37 -8.99
C GLY A 182 -7.64 -30.42 -7.95
N MET A 183 -8.44 -30.06 -6.94
CA MET A 183 -8.97 -31.00 -5.95
C MET A 183 -9.89 -32.05 -6.57
N ARG A 184 -10.75 -31.65 -7.52
CA ARG A 184 -11.59 -32.57 -8.30
C ARG A 184 -10.72 -33.55 -9.10
N ASP A 185 -9.76 -33.04 -9.86
CA ASP A 185 -8.92 -33.87 -10.73
C ASP A 185 -8.00 -34.79 -9.93
N MET A 186 -7.57 -34.36 -8.73
CA MET A 186 -6.88 -35.22 -7.76
C MET A 186 -7.79 -36.36 -7.28
N ALA A 187 -9.04 -36.07 -6.92
CA ALA A 187 -10.00 -37.09 -6.48
C ALA A 187 -10.33 -38.12 -7.58
N LEU A 188 -10.31 -37.69 -8.84
CA LEU A 188 -10.52 -38.55 -10.01
C LEU A 188 -9.25 -39.27 -10.49
N GLY A 189 -8.08 -38.96 -9.94
CA GLY A 189 -6.80 -39.50 -10.37
C GLY A 189 -6.36 -39.03 -11.77
N THR A 190 -6.95 -37.96 -12.30
CA THR A 190 -6.68 -37.40 -13.63
C THR A 190 -5.74 -36.19 -13.60
N MET A 191 -5.15 -35.89 -12.44
CA MET A 191 -4.34 -34.70 -12.25
C MET A 191 -3.04 -34.76 -13.07
N THR A 192 -2.81 -33.75 -13.89
CA THR A 192 -1.59 -33.63 -14.70
C THR A 192 -0.54 -32.77 -14.00
N ILE A 193 0.75 -33.00 -14.30
CA ILE A 193 1.84 -32.22 -13.70
C ILE A 193 1.81 -30.75 -14.13
N GLU A 194 1.32 -30.47 -15.34
CA GLU A 194 1.17 -29.11 -15.87
C GLU A 194 0.12 -28.31 -15.08
N GLN A 195 -1.00 -28.94 -14.70
CA GLN A 195 -2.01 -28.32 -13.83
C GLN A 195 -1.42 -27.98 -12.45
N VAL A 196 -0.57 -28.84 -11.88
CA VAL A 196 0.11 -28.58 -10.60
C VAL A 196 1.00 -27.33 -10.70
N TYR A 197 1.84 -27.24 -11.74
CA TYR A 197 2.70 -26.08 -11.94
C TYR A 197 1.86 -24.80 -12.10
N PHE A 198 0.74 -24.86 -12.80
CA PHE A 198 -0.09 -23.69 -13.06
C PHE A 198 -0.77 -23.22 -11.77
N LEU A 199 -1.24 -24.15 -10.95
CA LEU A 199 -1.80 -23.86 -9.64
C LEU A 199 -0.77 -23.19 -8.73
N ILE A 200 0.45 -23.73 -8.64
CA ILE A 200 1.53 -23.18 -7.81
C ILE A 200 1.91 -21.77 -8.30
N ALA A 201 2.09 -21.57 -9.61
CA ALA A 201 2.44 -20.27 -10.16
C ALA A 201 1.36 -19.21 -9.85
N THR A 202 0.09 -19.58 -9.96
CA THR A 202 -1.03 -18.67 -9.67
C THR A 202 -1.15 -18.37 -8.17
N ALA A 203 -0.85 -19.35 -7.32
CA ALA A 203 -0.76 -19.15 -5.87
C ALA A 203 0.35 -18.15 -5.51
N LEU A 204 1.55 -18.34 -6.05
CA LEU A 204 2.69 -17.44 -5.83
C LEU A 204 2.41 -16.02 -6.33
N ALA A 205 1.79 -15.87 -7.50
CA ALA A 205 1.35 -14.57 -7.99
C ALA A 205 0.36 -13.89 -7.03
N THR A 206 -0.65 -14.63 -6.55
CA THR A 206 -1.64 -14.11 -5.60
C THR A 206 -0.99 -13.71 -4.27
N ILE A 207 -0.08 -14.52 -3.75
CA ILE A 207 0.70 -14.21 -2.54
C ILE A 207 1.55 -12.95 -2.76
N SER A 208 2.20 -12.82 -3.91
CA SER A 208 3.02 -11.64 -4.23
C SER A 208 2.19 -10.35 -4.26
N LEU A 209 0.97 -10.41 -4.81
CA LEU A 209 0.02 -9.30 -4.82
C LEU A 209 -0.50 -8.99 -3.41
N GLY A 210 -0.82 -10.01 -2.62
CA GLY A 210 -1.20 -9.86 -1.22
C GLY A 210 -0.10 -9.22 -0.37
N TRP A 211 1.14 -9.62 -0.60
CA TRP A 211 2.31 -9.03 0.04
C TRP A 211 2.51 -7.57 -0.36
N ALA A 212 2.40 -7.25 -1.66
CA ALA A 212 2.47 -5.88 -2.16
C ALA A 212 1.38 -4.99 -1.55
N TRP A 213 0.14 -5.50 -1.48
CA TRP A 213 -0.99 -4.82 -0.86
C TRP A 213 -0.77 -4.55 0.64
N ALA A 214 -0.27 -5.56 1.37
CA ALA A 214 0.03 -5.43 2.79
C ALA A 214 1.17 -4.43 3.04
N ALA A 215 2.19 -4.39 2.18
CA ALA A 215 3.29 -3.41 2.28
C ALA A 215 2.83 -1.97 1.99
N GLU A 216 1.84 -1.78 1.11
CA GLU A 216 1.31 -0.47 0.74
C GLU A 216 0.30 0.06 1.78
N LYS A 217 -0.71 -0.75 2.13
CA LYS A 217 -1.86 -0.35 2.97
C LYS A 217 -1.88 -0.94 4.39
N GLY A 218 -0.95 -1.82 4.76
CA GLY A 218 -0.95 -2.49 6.06
C GLY A 218 -0.88 -1.53 7.26
N TYR A 219 -0.34 -0.32 7.09
CA TYR A 219 -0.34 0.70 8.15
C TYR A 219 -1.74 1.23 8.47
N LEU A 220 -2.62 1.39 7.46
CA LEU A 220 -3.99 1.86 7.65
C LEU A 220 -4.79 0.83 8.43
N VAL A 221 -4.64 -0.46 8.11
CA VAL A 221 -5.30 -1.55 8.82
C VAL A 221 -4.82 -1.61 10.28
N ARG A 222 -3.52 -1.43 10.52
CA ARG A 222 -2.94 -1.44 11.87
C ARG A 222 -3.36 -0.22 12.69
N ALA A 223 -3.45 0.95 12.07
CA ALA A 223 -3.94 2.18 12.70
C ALA A 223 -5.43 2.07 13.03
N TRP A 224 -6.24 1.55 12.10
CA TRP A 224 -7.67 1.29 12.30
C TRP A 224 -7.91 0.26 13.43
N TRP A 225 -7.13 -0.82 13.46
CA TRP A 225 -7.18 -1.80 14.55
C TRP A 225 -6.83 -1.18 15.90
N LYS A 226 -5.81 -0.31 15.96
CA LYS A 226 -5.46 0.44 17.17
C LYS A 226 -6.56 1.41 17.60
N SER A 227 -7.25 2.07 16.66
CA SER A 227 -8.37 2.95 17.00
C SER A 227 -9.59 2.19 17.53
N LEU A 228 -9.83 0.96 17.07
CA LEU A 228 -10.89 0.10 17.62
C LEU A 228 -10.55 -0.40 19.03
N ASN A 229 -9.26 -0.56 19.33
CA ASN A 229 -8.77 -1.00 20.63
C ASN A 229 -8.48 0.15 21.60
N ALA A 230 -8.67 1.40 21.16
CA ALA A 230 -8.55 2.55 22.03
C ALA A 230 -9.81 2.64 22.91
N GLN A 231 -9.66 2.25 24.18
CA GLN A 231 -10.70 2.47 25.18
C GLN A 231 -10.83 3.98 25.40
N PRO A 232 -12.03 4.57 25.23
CA PRO A 232 -12.25 5.96 25.63
C PRO A 232 -12.11 6.04 27.15
N GLN A 233 -11.17 6.88 27.62
CA GLN A 233 -11.10 7.31 29.02
C GLN A 233 -11.84 8.63 29.17
#